data_AF-A0A961FVY3-F1
#
_entry.id   AF-A0A961FVY3-F1
#
_cell.length_a   1.000
_cell.length_b   1.000
_cell.length_c   1.000
_cell.angle_alpha   90.00
_cell.angle_beta   90.00
_cell.angle_gamma   90.00
#
_symmetry.space_group_name_H-M   'P 1'
#
loop_
_entity.id
_entity.type
_entity.pdbx_description
1 polymer ?
#
loop_
_entity_poly.entity_id
_entity_poly.type
_entity_poly.pdbx_seq_one_letter_code
_entity_poly.pdbx_strand_id
1 'polypeptide(L)'
;MKTTPPLPRRRFFSLILPAAGLSAWLTLPTAARAQEKAAEKFDPAKVETTTIPLELFKVPEGLEVTLWAQSPMLFNPTNLDVDKDGRIWVAEGVRYRRQHDQQPEGDRIVVLEDTDGDGKAD
;
A
#
# COMPACT_ATOMS: atom_id res chain seq x y z
N MET A 1 38.13 2.48 21.98
CA MET A 1 37.35 2.12 23.18
C MET A 1 37.72 3.07 24.31
N LYS A 2 36.86 4.04 24.65
CA LYS A 2 37.05 4.95 25.78
C LYS A 2 36.05 4.58 26.87
N THR A 3 36.54 4.18 28.04
CA THR A 3 35.75 3.78 29.19
C THR A 3 35.42 5.00 30.06
N THR A 4 34.14 5.36 30.16
CA THR A 4 33.67 6.44 31.03
C THR A 4 33.60 5.96 32.48
N PRO A 5 34.09 6.72 33.48
CA PRO A 5 34.00 6.33 34.89
C PRO A 5 32.58 6.50 35.46
N PRO A 6 32.17 5.71 36.48
CA PRO A 6 30.82 5.77 37.05
C PRO A 6 30.64 6.97 37.99
N LEU A 7 29.45 7.57 37.96
CA LEU A 7 29.07 8.69 38.83
C LEU A 7 28.78 8.24 40.28
N PRO A 8 28.99 9.13 41.28
CA PRO A 8 28.81 8.80 42.69
C PRO A 8 27.34 8.63 43.08
N ARG A 9 27.04 7.57 43.83
CA ARG A 9 25.70 7.27 44.37
C ARG A 9 25.38 8.19 45.55
N ARG A 10 24.47 9.15 45.36
CA ARG A 10 23.86 9.90 46.48
C ARG A 10 22.86 9.01 47.21
N ARG A 11 23.12 8.72 48.48
CA ARG A 11 22.16 8.08 49.39
C ARG A 11 21.18 9.15 49.88
N PHE A 12 19.94 9.11 49.41
CA PHE A 12 18.85 9.86 50.01
C PHE A 12 18.08 8.94 50.95
N PHE A 13 18.20 9.20 52.24
CA PHE A 13 17.20 8.78 53.23
C PHE A 13 16.03 9.76 53.12
N SER A 14 14.84 9.27 52.78
CA SER A 14 13.61 10.03 52.95
C SER A 14 12.60 9.18 53.71
N LEU A 15 12.13 9.77 54.79
CA LEU A 15 11.27 9.22 55.83
C LEU A 15 9.83 9.10 55.31
N ILE A 16 9.17 8.00 55.67
CA ILE A 16 7.80 7.65 55.33
C ILE A 16 6.80 8.59 56.03
N LEU A 17 5.79 9.07 55.30
CA LEU A 17 4.49 9.44 55.87
C LEU A 17 3.40 8.53 55.28
N PRO A 18 2.47 7.97 56.07
CA PRO A 18 1.43 7.08 55.56
C PRO A 18 0.23 7.92 55.09
N ALA A 19 -0.09 7.86 53.80
CA ALA A 19 -1.38 8.31 53.30
C ALA A 19 -2.23 7.07 53.02
N ALA A 20 -3.22 6.86 53.88
CA ALA A 20 -4.30 5.91 53.67
C ALA A 20 -5.15 6.34 52.46
N GLY A 21 -5.62 5.39 51.66
CA GLY A 21 -6.83 5.57 50.87
C GLY A 21 -6.72 5.25 49.38
N LEU A 22 -7.31 4.11 49.03
CA LEU A 22 -7.85 3.71 47.73
C LEU A 22 -6.87 3.56 46.55
N SER A 23 -6.46 2.30 46.37
CA SER A 23 -6.20 1.72 45.05
C SER A 23 -7.45 1.81 44.17
N ALA A 24 -7.51 2.81 43.31
CA ALA A 24 -8.28 2.72 42.08
C ALA A 24 -7.28 2.51 40.95
N TRP A 25 -7.10 1.25 40.58
CA TRP A 25 -6.42 0.90 39.33
C TRP A 25 -7.13 1.65 38.21
N LEU A 26 -6.42 2.57 37.55
CA LEU A 26 -6.92 3.22 36.37
C LEU A 26 -6.99 2.16 35.27
N THR A 27 -8.09 1.40 35.22
CA THR A 27 -8.40 0.56 34.06
C THR A 27 -8.72 1.51 32.93
N LEU A 28 -7.69 1.81 32.12
CA LEU A 28 -7.90 2.36 30.80
C LEU A 28 -9.00 1.53 30.13
N PRO A 29 -10.11 2.14 29.67
CA PRO A 29 -11.12 1.39 28.97
C PRO A 29 -10.43 0.77 27.74
N THR A 30 -10.38 -0.56 27.71
CA THR A 30 -9.83 -1.37 26.62
C THR A 30 -10.81 -1.39 25.44
N ALA A 31 -11.45 -0.26 25.17
CA ALA A 31 -12.60 -0.14 24.28
C ALA A 31 -12.56 1.21 23.54
N ALA A 32 -11.41 1.49 22.94
CA ALA A 32 -11.37 2.25 21.69
C ALA A 32 -10.23 1.67 20.84
N ARG A 33 -10.21 0.33 20.72
CA ARG A 33 -9.61 -0.30 19.55
C ARG A 33 -10.42 0.25 18.39
N ALA A 34 -9.77 1.08 17.58
CA ALA A 34 -10.37 1.72 16.40
C ALA A 34 -11.33 0.75 15.73
N GLN A 35 -12.56 1.21 15.42
CA GLN A 35 -13.34 0.55 14.39
C GLN A 35 -12.52 0.66 13.10
N GLU A 36 -11.69 -0.35 12.87
CA GLU A 36 -11.04 -0.59 11.60
C GLU A 36 -12.20 -0.84 10.63
N LYS A 37 -12.58 0.21 9.92
CA LYS A 37 -13.60 0.13 8.87
C LYS A 37 -13.15 -1.01 7.97
N ALA A 38 -13.93 -2.10 7.92
CA ALA A 38 -13.61 -3.24 7.08
C ALA A 38 -13.29 -2.71 5.68
N ALA A 39 -12.13 -3.10 5.14
CA ALA A 39 -11.72 -2.64 3.83
C ALA A 39 -12.82 -2.99 2.83
N GLU A 40 -13.32 -1.99 2.10
CA GLU A 40 -14.29 -2.22 1.04
C GLU A 40 -13.63 -3.12 -0.01
N LYS A 41 -14.35 -4.15 -0.45
CA LYS A 41 -13.86 -5.04 -1.51
C LYS A 41 -13.59 -4.21 -2.75
N PHE A 42 -12.49 -4.49 -3.42
CA PHE A 42 -12.17 -3.83 -4.67
C PHE A 42 -13.21 -4.20 -5.72
N ASP A 43 -13.85 -3.19 -6.30
CA ASP A 43 -14.88 -3.34 -7.32
C ASP A 43 -14.40 -2.62 -8.59
N PRO A 44 -13.91 -3.35 -9.60
CA PRO A 44 -13.37 -2.75 -10.82
C PRO A 44 -14.40 -1.92 -11.58
N ALA A 45 -15.71 -2.19 -11.40
CA ALA A 45 -16.78 -1.44 -12.05
C ALA A 45 -17.01 -0.05 -11.42
N LYS A 46 -16.48 0.20 -10.21
CA LYS A 46 -16.60 1.48 -9.51
C LYS A 46 -15.34 2.33 -9.56
N VAL A 47 -14.28 1.86 -10.21
CA VAL A 47 -13.03 2.62 -10.30
C VAL A 47 -13.20 3.72 -11.34
N GLU A 48 -13.23 4.97 -10.88
CA GLU A 48 -13.16 6.12 -11.77
C GLU A 48 -11.77 6.21 -12.40
N THR A 49 -11.72 6.19 -13.73
CA THR A 49 -10.47 6.24 -14.48
C THR A 49 -10.08 7.69 -14.72
N THR A 50 -8.97 8.13 -14.12
CA THR A 50 -8.36 9.42 -14.46
C THR A 50 -7.32 9.22 -15.55
N THR A 51 -7.53 9.83 -16.71
CA THR A 51 -6.52 9.83 -17.78
C THR A 51 -5.54 10.99 -17.55
N ILE A 52 -4.24 10.69 -17.59
CA ILE A 52 -3.18 11.70 -17.51
C ILE A 52 -2.88 12.20 -18.93
N PRO A 53 -2.92 13.53 -19.20
CA PRO A 53 -2.57 14.07 -20.51
C PRO A 53 -1.13 13.69 -20.92
N LEU A 54 -0.95 13.23 -22.16
CA LEU A 54 0.34 12.73 -22.64
C LEU A 54 1.39 13.85 -22.80
N GLU A 55 0.95 15.10 -22.91
CA GLU A 55 1.79 16.28 -23.04
C GLU A 55 2.60 16.58 -21.77
N LEU A 56 2.25 15.94 -20.65
CA LEU A 56 3.01 16.02 -19.40
C LEU A 56 4.30 15.21 -19.42
N PHE A 57 4.44 14.24 -20.33
CA PHE A 57 5.64 13.43 -20.47
C PHE A 57 6.69 14.17 -21.32
N LYS A 58 7.94 14.22 -20.83
CA LYS A 58 9.08 14.70 -21.60
C LYS A 58 9.77 13.52 -22.26
N VAL A 59 9.86 13.57 -23.58
CA VAL A 59 10.35 12.46 -24.40
C VAL A 59 11.54 12.94 -25.25
N PRO A 60 12.63 12.15 -25.38
CA PRO A 60 13.72 12.46 -26.29
C PRO A 60 13.28 12.58 -27.75
N GLU A 61 14.05 13.29 -28.56
CA GLU A 61 13.80 13.37 -30.00
C GLU A 61 13.83 11.97 -30.66
N GLY A 62 12.85 11.70 -31.52
CA GLY A 62 12.70 10.42 -32.22
C GLY A 62 11.96 9.33 -31.43
N LEU A 63 11.46 9.63 -30.23
CA LEU A 63 10.60 8.73 -29.45
C LEU A 63 9.20 9.34 -29.24
N GLU A 64 8.21 8.48 -29.07
CA GLU A 64 6.82 8.85 -28.77
C GLU A 64 6.27 8.08 -27.57
N VAL A 65 5.22 8.61 -26.95
CA VAL A 65 4.46 7.94 -25.89
C VAL A 65 3.00 7.93 -26.30
N THR A 66 2.40 6.75 -26.28
CA THR A 66 0.99 6.53 -26.57
C THR A 66 0.34 5.74 -25.44
N LEU A 67 -0.98 5.89 -25.30
CA LEU A 67 -1.75 5.07 -24.38
C LEU A 67 -2.13 3.77 -25.08
N TRP A 68 -1.59 2.65 -24.59
CA TRP A 68 -1.88 1.31 -25.15
C TRP A 68 -3.01 0.58 -24.40
N ALA A 69 -2.99 0.60 -23.06
CA ALA A 69 -4.04 0.02 -22.22
C ALA A 69 -4.27 0.87 -20.96
N GLN A 70 -5.50 0.86 -20.46
CA GLN A 70 -5.88 1.50 -19.20
C GLN A 70 -6.94 0.68 -18.47
N SER A 71 -7.22 1.05 -17.22
CA SER A 71 -8.43 0.57 -16.54
C SER A 71 -9.67 0.86 -17.41
N PRO A 72 -10.66 -0.06 -17.44
CA PRO A 72 -10.83 -1.21 -16.56
C PRO A 72 -10.14 -2.52 -17.00
N MET A 73 -9.32 -2.51 -18.05
CA MET A 73 -8.67 -3.72 -18.56
C MET A 73 -7.68 -4.32 -17.55
N LEU A 74 -7.01 -3.45 -16.79
CA LEU A 74 -6.10 -3.82 -15.72
C LEU A 74 -6.16 -2.82 -14.56
N PHE A 75 -5.61 -3.21 -13.41
CA PHE A 75 -5.50 -2.45 -12.17
C PHE A 75 -4.19 -2.73 -11.43
N ASN A 76 -3.59 -1.67 -10.90
CA ASN A 76 -2.36 -1.74 -10.11
C ASN A 76 -1.23 -2.62 -10.72
N PRO A 77 -0.77 -2.32 -11.95
CA PRO A 77 0.32 -3.07 -12.59
C PRO A 77 1.61 -2.96 -11.78
N THR A 78 2.26 -4.09 -11.49
CA THR A 78 3.51 -4.16 -10.70
C THR A 78 4.69 -4.70 -11.49
N ASN A 79 4.44 -5.60 -12.44
CA ASN A 79 5.43 -6.12 -13.37
C ASN A 79 4.74 -6.51 -14.68
N LEU A 80 5.49 -6.56 -15.79
CA LEU A 80 4.99 -6.98 -17.09
C LEU A 80 6.05 -7.70 -17.92
N ASP A 81 5.61 -8.52 -18.87
CA ASP A 81 6.45 -9.16 -19.90
C ASP A 81 5.66 -9.33 -21.21
N VAL A 82 6.36 -9.50 -22.34
CA VAL A 82 5.77 -9.69 -23.67
C VAL A 82 6.03 -11.11 -24.14
N ASP A 83 4.99 -11.84 -24.53
CA ASP A 83 5.14 -13.20 -25.03
C ASP A 83 5.43 -13.30 -26.53
N LYS A 84 5.60 -14.54 -27.02
CA LYS A 84 5.89 -14.83 -28.43
C LYS A 84 4.79 -14.40 -29.42
N ASP A 85 3.57 -14.20 -28.94
CA ASP A 85 2.42 -13.80 -29.73
C ASP A 85 2.21 -12.28 -29.67
N GLY A 86 3.08 -11.54 -28.98
CA GLY A 86 3.00 -10.09 -28.85
C GLY A 86 2.06 -9.62 -27.74
N ARG A 87 1.53 -10.54 -26.92
CA ARG A 87 0.64 -10.19 -25.80
C ARG A 87 1.42 -9.70 -24.60
N ILE A 88 0.84 -8.77 -23.86
CA ILE A 88 1.42 -8.24 -22.63
C ILE A 88 0.82 -8.97 -21.42
N TRP A 89 1.68 -9.65 -20.66
CA TRP A 89 1.35 -10.29 -19.40
C TRP A 89 1.64 -9.32 -18.26
N VAL A 90 0.64 -9.00 -17.44
CA VAL A 90 0.73 -8.01 -16.35
C VAL A 90 0.43 -8.66 -15.01
N ALA A 91 1.34 -8.52 -14.06
CA ALA A 91 1.09 -8.87 -12.67
C ALA A 91 0.41 -7.71 -11.94
N GLU A 92 -0.82 -7.92 -11.49
CA GLU A 92 -1.54 -6.95 -10.66
C GLU A 92 -1.18 -7.13 -9.18
N GLY A 93 -1.21 -6.04 -8.41
CA GLY A 93 -0.92 -6.07 -6.98
C GLY A 93 -2.04 -5.49 -6.12
N VAL A 94 -3.32 -5.74 -6.42
CA VAL A 94 -4.45 -5.11 -5.71
C VAL A 94 -4.43 -5.40 -4.20
N ARG A 95 -3.83 -6.50 -3.76
CA ARG A 95 -3.67 -6.80 -2.33
C ARG A 95 -2.42 -6.20 -1.69
N TYR A 96 -1.66 -5.37 -2.39
CA TYR A 96 -0.35 -4.91 -1.93
C TYR A 96 -0.38 -4.37 -0.50
N ARG A 97 0.58 -4.84 0.31
CA ARG A 97 0.74 -4.54 1.74
C ARG A 97 -0.41 -5.06 2.62
N ARG A 98 -1.38 -4.22 3.00
CA ARG A 98 -2.44 -4.55 3.98
C ARG A 98 -3.84 -4.61 3.33
N GLN A 99 -3.89 -4.80 2.02
CA GLN A 99 -5.13 -4.76 1.23
C GLN A 99 -5.66 -6.17 0.91
N HIS A 100 -5.29 -7.18 1.71
CA HIS A 100 -5.68 -8.58 1.45
C HIS A 100 -7.20 -8.79 1.33
N ASP A 101 -7.99 -8.01 2.07
CA ASP A 101 -9.46 -8.10 2.05
C ASP A 101 -10.10 -7.51 0.78
N GLN A 102 -9.34 -6.76 -0.03
CA GLN A 102 -9.85 -6.14 -1.25
C GLN A 102 -10.17 -7.17 -2.34
N GLN A 103 -9.35 -8.22 -2.47
CA GLN A 103 -9.54 -9.33 -3.41
C GLN A 103 -9.24 -10.67 -2.71
N PRO A 104 -10.21 -11.30 -2.04
CA PRO A 104 -10.00 -12.53 -1.27
C PRO A 104 -9.46 -13.72 -2.08
N GLU A 105 -9.82 -13.78 -3.37
CA GLU A 105 -9.36 -14.78 -4.34
C GLU A 105 -7.87 -14.68 -4.66
N GLY A 106 -7.31 -13.49 -4.50
CA GLY A 106 -5.91 -13.20 -4.68
C GLY A 106 -5.58 -12.28 -5.84
N ASP A 107 -4.31 -11.87 -5.91
CA ASP A 107 -3.81 -11.13 -7.05
C ASP A 107 -3.80 -12.02 -8.29
N ARG A 108 -3.93 -11.40 -9.46
CA ARG A 108 -4.06 -12.09 -10.75
C ARG A 108 -3.00 -11.64 -11.75
N ILE A 109 -2.80 -12.49 -12.75
CA ILE A 109 -2.11 -12.13 -13.98
C ILE A 109 -3.16 -11.77 -15.02
N VAL A 110 -3.02 -10.60 -15.64
CA VAL A 110 -3.85 -10.15 -16.75
C VAL A 110 -3.05 -10.31 -18.04
N VAL A 111 -3.66 -10.85 -19.08
CA VAL A 111 -3.07 -10.96 -20.41
C VAL A 111 -3.84 -10.02 -21.33
N LEU A 112 -3.14 -9.08 -21.94
CA LEU A 112 -3.69 -8.07 -22.83
C LEU A 112 -3.14 -8.30 -24.25
N GLU A 113 -4.00 -8.09 -25.24
CA GLU A 113 -3.70 -8.32 -26.64
C GLU A 113 -4.26 -7.14 -27.46
N ASP A 114 -3.62 -6.86 -28.59
CA ASP A 114 -4.12 -5.97 -29.64
C ASP A 114 -4.47 -6.88 -30.82
N THR A 115 -5.76 -7.19 -30.97
CA THR A 115 -6.22 -8.23 -31.92
C THR A 115 -6.43 -7.67 -33.32
N ASP A 116 -6.58 -6.34 -33.46
CA ASP A 116 -6.82 -5.67 -34.74
C ASP A 116 -5.59 -4.89 -35.28
N GLY A 117 -4.54 -4.76 -34.47
CA GLY A 117 -3.28 -4.14 -34.83
C GLY A 117 -3.33 -2.61 -34.87
N ASP A 118 -4.28 -1.97 -34.18
CA ASP A 118 -4.44 -0.51 -34.16
C ASP A 118 -3.50 0.20 -33.17
N GLY A 119 -2.68 -0.56 -32.43
CA GLY A 119 -1.78 -0.05 -31.41
C GLY A 119 -2.46 0.20 -30.07
N LYS A 120 -3.59 -0.44 -29.79
CA LYS A 120 -4.27 -0.45 -28.48
C LYS A 120 -4.70 -1.86 -28.12
N ALA A 121 -4.83 -2.12 -26.83
CA ALA A 121 -5.36 -3.40 -26.38
C ALA A 121 -6.89 -3.47 -26.53
N ASP A 122 -7.44 -4.66 -26.81
CA ASP A 122 -8.88 -4.97 -26.90
C ASP A 122 -9.28 -6.35 -26.33
#